data_AF-A0A318H2A9-F1
#
_entry.id   AF-A0A318H2A9-F1
#
_cell.length_a   1.000
_cell.length_b   1.000
_cell.length_c   1.000
_cell.angle_alpha   90.00
_cell.angle_beta   90.00
_cell.angle_gamma   90.00
#
_symmetry.space_group_name_H-M   'P 1'
#
loop_
_entity.id
_entity.type
_entity.pdbx_description
1 polymer ?
#
loop_
_entity_poly.entity_id
_entity_poly.type
_entity_poly.pdbx_seq_one_letter_code
_entity_poly.pdbx_strand_id
1 'polypeptide(L)'
;MPWIAEPPLPQPRAWLAAAVSAAPAPGSGTWIYAIGGSTSSAEPDPTVVAYDAQAQSWSPVAALPTPRSGLAAASTPGRVHAVGGSNATSVLATHEIYQPAANAWSPAKPLPTARDRLAAVTGPDGHVYALGGVDVVGQAYEPTAVVEAYDPATDTWHPKAPMQTPRAALAAVTAGGLIYALGGLTGSGGAGGPVATVETYNPATDKWQSQAPLPSAALGLAAAVGPDGLIYAIGGNGADGTSTTSVYSYDPATPSAGWAPQDPLPTARTWLAAVTGPDGLVYAIGGQNWYERSPVDNVFLDTVEAYAPYGFEQQVLNDLKKMGIVGTLLGGVARGSSGGVVIGKHFIPIPPRSPVMAFILGAAAPYLGGAIENPQLGQLIQQLRPDQAGTGIAGP
;
A
#
# COMPACT_ATOMS: atom_id res chain seq x y z
N MET A 1 -1.35 11.46 -13.05
CA MET A 1 -0.04 10.85 -13.29
C MET A 1 -0.22 9.34 -13.42
N PRO A 2 0.29 8.73 -14.51
CA PRO A 2 0.06 7.31 -14.73
C PRO A 2 0.72 6.46 -13.64
N TRP A 3 0.06 5.36 -13.31
CA TRP A 3 0.64 4.27 -12.54
C TRP A 3 1.89 3.73 -13.24
N ILE A 4 2.90 3.35 -12.45
CA ILE A 4 4.16 2.79 -12.90
C ILE A 4 4.16 1.29 -12.59
N ALA A 5 4.45 0.46 -13.59
CA ALA A 5 4.65 -0.97 -13.36
C ALA A 5 5.95 -1.18 -12.57
N GLU A 6 5.87 -1.99 -11.51
CA GLU A 6 7.00 -2.36 -10.65
C GLU A 6 7.32 -3.86 -10.84
N PRO A 7 8.50 -4.32 -10.40
CA PRO A 7 8.84 -5.73 -10.42
C PRO A 7 7.71 -6.58 -9.83
N PRO A 8 7.22 -7.60 -10.56
CA PRO A 8 6.11 -8.41 -10.09
C PRO A 8 6.51 -9.20 -8.86
N LEU A 9 5.52 -9.62 -8.08
CA LEU A 9 5.72 -10.60 -7.02
C LEU A 9 6.33 -11.87 -7.61
N PRO A 10 7.19 -12.59 -6.86
CA PRO A 10 7.78 -13.85 -7.36
C PRO A 10 6.75 -14.93 -7.69
N GLN A 11 5.53 -14.84 -7.12
CA GLN A 11 4.41 -15.71 -7.46
C GLN A 11 3.08 -14.93 -7.36
N PRO A 12 2.14 -15.15 -8.29
CA PRO A 12 0.82 -14.55 -8.23
C PRO A 12 0.06 -14.94 -6.96
N ARG A 13 -0.58 -13.96 -6.32
CA ARG A 13 -1.32 -14.19 -5.06
C ARG A 13 -2.37 -13.14 -4.80
N ALA A 14 -3.46 -13.58 -4.19
CA ALA A 14 -4.55 -12.74 -3.68
C ALA A 14 -4.74 -12.98 -2.18
N TRP A 15 -5.59 -12.16 -1.54
CA TRP A 15 -5.92 -12.29 -0.11
C TRP A 15 -4.70 -12.15 0.82
N LEU A 16 -3.64 -11.54 0.28
CA LEU A 16 -2.42 -11.21 0.99
C LEU A 16 -2.63 -9.94 1.81
N ALA A 17 -1.75 -9.74 2.78
CA ALA A 17 -1.58 -8.44 3.43
C ALA A 17 -0.28 -7.78 3.00
N ALA A 18 -0.17 -6.47 3.19
CA ALA A 18 1.09 -5.76 3.04
C ALA A 18 1.33 -4.78 4.19
N ALA A 19 2.61 -4.54 4.49
CA ALA A 19 3.06 -3.64 5.53
C ALA A 19 4.40 -3.01 5.15
N VAL A 20 4.79 -1.93 5.84
CA VAL A 20 6.11 -1.30 5.69
C VAL A 20 6.85 -1.34 7.01
N SER A 21 8.11 -1.74 6.99
CA SER A 21 8.93 -1.77 8.20
C SER A 21 10.40 -1.63 7.87
N ALA A 22 11.24 -1.51 8.89
CA ALA A 22 12.69 -1.47 8.71
C ALA A 22 13.16 -2.66 7.86
N ALA A 23 14.11 -2.44 6.96
CA ALA A 23 14.70 -3.49 6.15
C ALA A 23 15.34 -4.59 7.05
N PRO A 24 15.45 -5.84 6.56
CA PRO A 24 16.05 -6.92 7.36
C PRO A 24 17.51 -6.65 7.71
N ALA A 25 18.26 -6.07 6.77
CA ALA A 25 19.63 -5.62 7.01
C ALA A 25 19.62 -4.26 7.75
N PRO A 26 20.27 -4.14 8.92
CA PRO A 26 20.36 -2.88 9.64
C PRO A 26 20.96 -1.77 8.78
N GLY A 27 20.32 -0.60 8.76
CA GLY A 27 20.78 0.56 7.99
C GLY A 27 20.31 0.62 6.52
N SER A 28 19.62 -0.42 6.02
CA SER A 28 19.08 -0.47 4.65
C SER A 28 17.72 0.23 4.47
N GLY A 29 17.31 1.06 5.44
CA GLY A 29 16.08 1.85 5.37
C GLY A 29 14.82 1.07 5.70
N THR A 30 13.75 1.33 4.97
CA THR A 30 12.41 0.74 5.15
C THR A 30 12.02 0.03 3.87
N TRP A 31 11.49 -1.19 3.98
CA TRP A 31 11.05 -2.02 2.86
C TRP A 31 9.55 -2.31 2.94
N ILE A 32 8.96 -2.72 1.81
CA ILE A 32 7.57 -3.19 1.73
C ILE A 32 7.57 -4.71 1.91
N TYR A 33 6.63 -5.24 2.67
CA TYR A 33 6.46 -6.68 2.90
C TYR A 33 5.13 -7.12 2.32
N ALA A 34 5.14 -8.12 1.42
CA ALA A 34 3.95 -8.83 0.97
C ALA A 34 3.86 -10.16 1.72
N ILE A 35 2.74 -10.39 2.40
CA ILE A 35 2.64 -11.34 3.51
C ILE A 35 1.51 -12.31 3.24
N GLY A 36 1.86 -13.60 3.11
CA GLY A 36 0.90 -14.69 3.03
C GLY A 36 -0.01 -14.63 1.81
N GLY A 37 -1.29 -14.90 2.04
CA GLY A 37 -2.32 -14.94 1.01
C GLY A 37 -2.51 -16.34 0.44
N SER A 38 -3.01 -16.42 -0.78
CA SER A 38 -3.20 -17.67 -1.51
C SER A 38 -2.61 -17.56 -2.91
N THR A 39 -1.94 -18.61 -3.38
CA THR A 39 -1.40 -18.73 -4.75
C THR A 39 -2.27 -19.60 -5.65
N SER A 40 -3.22 -20.33 -5.06
CA SER A 40 -4.27 -21.07 -5.75
C SER A 40 -5.55 -21.00 -4.92
N SER A 41 -6.67 -21.44 -5.48
CA SER A 41 -7.96 -21.48 -4.78
C SER A 41 -8.02 -22.47 -3.60
N ALA A 42 -7.01 -23.34 -3.43
CA ALA A 42 -7.08 -24.46 -2.51
C ALA A 42 -6.26 -24.29 -1.21
N GLU A 43 -5.15 -23.55 -1.22
CA GLU A 43 -4.24 -23.52 -0.06
C GLU A 43 -3.68 -22.12 0.25
N PRO A 44 -3.64 -21.73 1.53
CA PRO A 44 -2.90 -20.56 1.97
C PRO A 44 -1.38 -20.73 1.78
N ASP A 45 -0.73 -19.70 1.26
CA ASP A 45 0.72 -19.63 1.09
C ASP A 45 1.35 -18.92 2.29
N PRO A 46 2.33 -19.53 3.00
CA PRO A 46 3.03 -18.86 4.10
C PRO A 46 4.12 -17.89 3.63
N THR A 47 4.41 -17.83 2.32
CA THR A 47 5.53 -17.05 1.79
C THR A 47 5.41 -15.57 2.13
N VAL A 48 6.55 -14.99 2.51
CA VAL A 48 6.70 -13.56 2.75
C VAL A 48 7.87 -13.08 1.93
N VAL A 49 7.64 -12.02 1.14
CA VAL A 49 8.67 -11.39 0.31
C VAL A 49 8.76 -9.92 0.69
N ALA A 50 9.98 -9.40 0.70
CA ALA A 50 10.27 -8.01 1.01
C ALA A 50 10.82 -7.31 -0.24
N TYR A 51 10.27 -6.13 -0.54
CA TYR A 51 10.64 -5.31 -1.68
C TYR A 51 11.57 -4.19 -1.24
N ASP A 52 12.77 -4.18 -1.81
CA ASP A 52 13.65 -3.04 -1.76
C ASP A 52 13.30 -2.08 -2.90
N ALA A 53 12.60 -0.99 -2.55
CA ALA A 53 12.23 0.04 -3.51
C ALA A 53 13.44 0.73 -4.15
N GLN A 54 14.63 0.74 -3.53
CA GLN A 54 15.84 1.29 -4.16
C GLN A 54 16.41 0.32 -5.18
N ALA A 55 16.51 -0.97 -4.82
CA ALA A 55 17.09 -2.01 -5.67
C ALA A 55 16.13 -2.59 -6.72
N GLN A 56 14.83 -2.32 -6.63
CA GLN A 56 13.79 -2.91 -7.50
C GLN A 56 13.79 -4.42 -7.48
N SER A 57 13.89 -5.00 -6.28
CA SER A 57 13.94 -6.43 -6.16
C SER A 57 13.15 -6.92 -4.96
N TRP A 58 12.46 -8.02 -5.18
CA TRP A 58 11.85 -8.82 -4.13
C TRP A 58 12.85 -9.84 -3.63
N SER A 59 13.00 -9.94 -2.32
CA SER A 59 13.80 -10.97 -1.65
C SER A 59 12.91 -11.79 -0.72
N PRO A 60 13.07 -13.13 -0.66
CA PRO A 60 12.39 -13.92 0.34
C PRO A 60 12.90 -13.58 1.74
N VAL A 61 11.99 -13.52 2.70
CA VAL A 61 12.31 -13.42 4.13
C VAL A 61 11.68 -14.61 4.85
N ALA A 62 11.82 -14.70 6.18
CA ALA A 62 11.21 -15.79 6.94
C ALA A 62 9.70 -15.88 6.65
N ALA A 63 9.25 -17.08 6.28
CA ALA A 63 7.84 -17.36 6.01
C ALA A 63 7.00 -17.25 7.28
N LEU A 64 5.70 -17.00 7.12
CA LEU A 64 4.72 -17.07 8.20
C LEU A 64 4.79 -18.46 8.87
N PRO A 65 4.92 -18.56 10.19
CA PRO A 65 4.86 -19.85 10.88
C PRO A 65 3.51 -20.55 10.69
N THR A 66 2.42 -19.77 10.57
CA THR A 66 1.09 -20.29 10.28
C THR A 66 0.63 -19.85 8.87
N PRO A 67 0.59 -20.76 7.87
CA PRO A 67 0.05 -20.45 6.54
C PRO A 67 -1.40 -19.97 6.62
N ARG A 68 -1.69 -18.79 6.06
CA ARG A 68 -3.04 -18.21 6.09
C ARG A 68 -3.25 -17.14 5.01
N SER A 69 -4.51 -17.02 4.60
CA SER A 69 -5.00 -16.02 3.65
C SER A 69 -6.12 -15.20 4.30
N GLY A 70 -6.50 -14.07 3.69
CA GLY A 70 -7.52 -13.18 4.25
C GLY A 70 -7.11 -12.57 5.59
N LEU A 71 -5.81 -12.62 5.91
CA LEU A 71 -5.20 -11.97 7.06
C LEU A 71 -5.07 -10.47 6.83
N ALA A 72 -4.84 -9.73 7.91
CA ALA A 72 -4.48 -8.32 7.85
C ALA A 72 -3.07 -8.09 8.40
N ALA A 73 -2.45 -6.98 8.00
CA ALA A 73 -1.14 -6.58 8.53
C ALA A 73 -1.11 -5.12 8.96
N ALA A 74 -0.30 -4.83 9.97
CA ALA A 74 -0.07 -3.48 10.48
C ALA A 74 1.41 -3.30 10.84
N SER A 75 1.87 -2.05 10.83
CA SER A 75 3.27 -1.68 11.05
C SER A 75 3.44 -0.91 12.34
N THR A 76 4.25 -1.40 13.26
CA THR A 76 4.71 -0.64 14.44
C THR A 76 6.22 -0.43 14.31
N PRO A 77 6.86 0.43 15.12
CA PRO A 77 8.29 0.71 14.98
C PRO A 77 9.14 -0.58 14.95
N GLY A 78 9.76 -0.84 13.79
CA GLY A 78 10.65 -1.99 13.56
C GLY A 78 9.96 -3.36 13.55
N ARG A 79 8.62 -3.43 13.47
CA ARG A 79 7.86 -4.68 13.52
C ARG A 79 6.74 -4.70 12.48
N VAL A 80 6.39 -5.90 12.02
CA VAL A 80 5.20 -6.15 11.20
C VAL A 80 4.31 -7.13 11.95
N HIS A 81 3.05 -6.77 12.12
CA HIS A 81 2.04 -7.61 12.75
C HIS A 81 1.23 -8.30 11.66
N ALA A 82 1.06 -9.61 11.74
CA ALA A 82 0.16 -10.39 10.88
C ALA A 82 -0.96 -10.99 11.74
N VAL A 83 -2.19 -10.53 11.53
CA VAL A 83 -3.34 -10.73 12.42
C VAL A 83 -4.48 -11.44 11.69
N GLY A 84 -5.06 -12.45 12.33
CA GLY A 84 -6.24 -13.15 11.82
C GLY A 84 -5.98 -13.90 10.52
N GLY A 85 -7.01 -14.05 9.71
CA GLY A 85 -7.03 -14.82 8.46
C GLY A 85 -7.64 -16.20 8.64
N SER A 86 -7.52 -17.04 7.62
CA SER A 86 -8.02 -18.41 7.62
C SER A 86 -7.01 -19.38 7.01
N ASN A 87 -7.07 -20.63 7.47
CA ASN A 87 -6.47 -21.76 6.78
C ASN A 87 -7.56 -22.67 6.19
N ALA A 88 -7.17 -23.80 5.61
CA ALA A 88 -8.10 -24.75 4.99
C ALA A 88 -9.20 -25.29 5.92
N THR A 89 -9.05 -25.14 7.24
CA THR A 89 -9.93 -25.76 8.25
C THR A 89 -10.63 -24.78 9.18
N SER A 90 -10.11 -23.55 9.32
CA SER A 90 -10.53 -22.63 10.38
C SER A 90 -10.23 -21.17 10.07
N VAL A 91 -11.10 -20.30 10.57
CA VAL A 91 -10.80 -18.88 10.81
C VAL A 91 -9.90 -18.79 12.04
N LEU A 92 -8.87 -17.94 11.99
CA LEU A 92 -7.77 -17.92 12.95
C LEU A 92 -7.82 -16.69 13.86
N ALA A 93 -7.49 -16.91 15.13
CA ALA A 93 -7.13 -15.87 16.09
C ALA A 93 -5.62 -15.55 16.07
N THR A 94 -4.88 -16.14 15.14
CA THR A 94 -3.41 -16.08 15.10
C THR A 94 -2.92 -14.64 14.99
N HIS A 95 -1.96 -14.29 15.86
CA HIS A 95 -1.23 -13.03 15.82
C HIS A 95 0.25 -13.33 15.92
N GLU A 96 0.99 -13.01 14.86
CA GLU A 96 2.44 -13.23 14.78
C GLU A 96 3.12 -11.91 14.42
N ILE A 97 4.26 -11.65 15.03
CA ILE A 97 5.05 -10.43 14.84
C ILE A 97 6.36 -10.80 14.17
N TYR A 98 6.58 -10.25 12.98
CA TYR A 98 7.85 -10.30 12.29
C TYR A 98 8.77 -9.18 12.74
N GLN A 99 10.02 -9.54 13.01
CA GLN A 99 11.10 -8.63 13.36
C GLN A 99 12.12 -8.65 12.22
N PRO A 100 12.12 -7.64 11.33
CA PRO A 100 13.01 -7.60 10.17
C PRO A 100 14.48 -7.78 10.54
N ALA A 101 14.96 -7.08 11.59
CA ALA A 101 16.35 -7.16 12.02
C ALA A 101 16.80 -8.57 12.43
N ALA A 102 15.87 -9.41 12.88
CA ALA A 102 16.14 -10.81 13.21
C ALA A 102 15.78 -11.77 12.06
N ASN A 103 15.12 -11.29 11.01
CA ASN A 103 14.47 -12.09 9.98
C ASN A 103 13.70 -13.27 10.59
N ALA A 104 12.87 -12.99 11.60
CA ALA A 104 12.20 -14.02 12.38
C ALA A 104 10.81 -13.57 12.83
N TRP A 105 9.92 -14.55 12.94
CA TRP A 105 8.58 -14.39 13.51
C TRP A 105 8.56 -14.82 14.97
N SER A 106 7.72 -14.15 15.75
CA SER A 106 7.43 -14.50 17.14
C SER A 106 5.92 -14.52 17.36
N PRO A 107 5.38 -15.44 18.17
CA PRO A 107 3.97 -15.39 18.55
C PRO A 107 3.72 -14.15 19.41
N ALA A 108 2.55 -13.56 19.27
CA ALA A 108 2.02 -12.52 20.16
C ALA A 108 0.66 -12.96 20.71
N LYS A 109 0.08 -12.15 21.61
CA LYS A 109 -1.25 -12.44 22.15
C LYS A 109 -2.25 -12.67 21.01
N PRO A 110 -2.96 -13.82 20.99
CA PRO A 110 -3.97 -14.09 19.99
C PRO A 110 -5.09 -13.07 20.01
N LEU A 111 -5.65 -12.79 18.84
CA LEU A 111 -6.84 -11.98 18.67
C LEU A 111 -8.00 -12.57 19.49
N PRO A 112 -8.71 -11.80 20.34
CA PRO A 112 -9.76 -12.37 21.18
C PRO A 112 -10.91 -12.96 20.36
N THR A 113 -11.20 -12.37 19.20
CA THR A 113 -12.18 -12.87 18.24
C THR A 113 -11.47 -13.34 16.96
N ALA A 114 -11.45 -14.64 16.70
CA ALA A 114 -10.86 -15.21 15.47
C ALA A 114 -11.60 -14.69 14.23
N ARG A 115 -10.89 -14.08 13.26
CA ARG A 115 -11.51 -13.38 12.13
C ARG A 115 -10.68 -13.51 10.84
N ASP A 116 -11.33 -13.78 9.71
CA ASP A 116 -10.77 -13.61 8.36
C ASP A 116 -11.38 -12.38 7.68
N ARG A 117 -10.77 -11.92 6.57
CA ARG A 117 -11.21 -10.74 5.79
C ARG A 117 -11.36 -9.47 6.63
N LEU A 118 -10.64 -9.41 7.74
CA LEU A 118 -10.54 -8.26 8.61
C LEU A 118 -9.59 -7.22 8.01
N ALA A 119 -9.65 -6.00 8.55
CA ALA A 119 -8.63 -5.00 8.32
C ALA A 119 -7.79 -4.81 9.58
N ALA A 120 -6.52 -4.44 9.43
CA ALA A 120 -5.66 -4.05 10.54
C ALA A 120 -4.89 -2.79 10.20
N VAL A 121 -4.70 -1.93 11.19
CA VAL A 121 -3.97 -0.66 11.03
C VAL A 121 -3.40 -0.21 12.36
N THR A 122 -2.25 0.47 12.32
CA THR A 122 -1.67 1.09 13.52
C THR A 122 -2.31 2.45 13.76
N GLY A 123 -2.91 2.63 14.93
CA GLY A 123 -3.53 3.88 15.35
C GLY A 123 -2.52 4.96 15.72
N PRO A 124 -2.97 6.22 15.86
CA PRO A 124 -2.13 7.34 16.30
C PRO A 124 -1.59 7.20 17.73
N ASP A 125 -2.17 6.31 18.53
CA ASP A 125 -1.74 5.93 19.88
C ASP A 125 -0.69 4.81 19.89
N GLY A 126 -0.29 4.30 18.72
CA GLY A 126 0.71 3.23 18.58
C GLY A 126 0.15 1.82 18.75
N HIS A 127 -1.14 1.66 19.03
CA HIS A 127 -1.80 0.36 19.10
C HIS A 127 -2.12 -0.19 17.72
N VAL A 128 -2.19 -1.51 17.57
CA VAL A 128 -2.65 -2.17 16.35
C VAL A 128 -4.14 -2.48 16.47
N TYR A 129 -4.96 -1.90 15.61
CA TYR A 129 -6.40 -2.10 15.60
C TYR A 129 -6.77 -3.18 14.59
N ALA A 130 -7.63 -4.12 14.97
CA ALA A 130 -8.21 -5.15 14.12
C ALA A 130 -9.72 -4.91 14.00
N LEU A 131 -10.18 -4.62 12.78
CA LEU A 131 -11.51 -4.12 12.47
C LEU A 131 -12.30 -5.12 11.62
N GLY A 132 -13.53 -5.41 12.03
CA GLY A 132 -14.46 -6.20 11.24
C GLY A 132 -13.93 -7.58 10.90
N GLY A 133 -14.37 -8.14 9.77
CA GLY A 133 -14.07 -9.50 9.32
C GLY A 133 -15.25 -10.45 9.51
N VAL A 134 -14.99 -11.75 9.33
CA VAL A 134 -15.98 -12.82 9.55
C VAL A 134 -15.42 -13.80 10.58
N ASP A 135 -16.26 -14.24 11.53
CA ASP A 135 -15.87 -15.01 12.71
C ASP A 135 -16.20 -16.51 12.66
N VAL A 136 -16.74 -17.01 11.53
CA VAL A 136 -17.12 -18.43 11.36
C VAL A 136 -16.80 -19.00 9.97
N VAL A 137 -16.43 -20.29 9.93
CA VAL A 137 -16.33 -21.08 8.69
C VAL A 137 -17.68 -21.76 8.43
N GLY A 138 -18.45 -21.35 7.43
CA GLY A 138 -19.72 -22.02 7.10
C GLY A 138 -20.77 -21.17 6.34
N GLN A 139 -22.00 -21.69 6.27
CA GLN A 139 -23.09 -21.24 5.37
C GLN A 139 -23.71 -19.87 5.71
N ALA A 140 -23.32 -19.24 6.81
CA ALA A 140 -23.72 -17.87 7.15
C ALA A 140 -22.45 -17.03 7.38
N TYR A 141 -21.89 -16.51 6.28
CA TYR A 141 -20.83 -15.51 6.34
C TYR A 141 -21.42 -14.25 6.97
N GLU A 142 -21.15 -14.00 8.25
CA GLU A 142 -21.65 -12.84 8.98
C GLU A 142 -20.52 -11.82 9.22
N PRO A 143 -20.52 -10.69 8.50
CA PRO A 143 -19.64 -9.57 8.83
C PRO A 143 -19.87 -9.10 10.26
N THR A 144 -18.78 -8.90 11.01
CA THR A 144 -18.86 -8.38 12.38
C THR A 144 -18.51 -6.90 12.45
N ALA A 145 -18.99 -6.22 13.50
CA ALA A 145 -18.63 -4.84 13.84
C ALA A 145 -17.49 -4.77 14.87
N VAL A 146 -16.94 -5.91 15.31
CA VAL A 146 -15.94 -5.99 16.36
C VAL A 146 -14.68 -5.19 16.01
N VAL A 147 -14.21 -4.42 17.00
CA VAL A 147 -12.97 -3.67 16.96
C VAL A 147 -12.18 -3.99 18.21
N GLU A 148 -10.95 -4.43 18.02
CA GLU A 148 -10.04 -4.81 19.11
C GLU A 148 -8.70 -4.11 18.87
N ALA A 149 -8.10 -3.56 19.92
CA ALA A 149 -6.82 -2.87 19.85
C ALA A 149 -5.76 -3.63 20.65
N TYR A 150 -4.66 -3.98 20.00
CA TYR A 150 -3.49 -4.60 20.59
C TYR A 150 -2.51 -3.54 21.07
N ASP A 151 -2.12 -3.62 22.34
CA ASP A 151 -1.04 -2.86 22.92
C ASP A 151 0.29 -3.62 22.82
N PRO A 152 1.24 -3.19 21.96
CA PRO A 152 2.54 -3.83 21.82
C PRO A 152 3.42 -3.73 23.07
N ALA A 153 3.17 -2.77 23.97
CA ALA A 153 3.96 -2.60 25.19
C ALA A 153 3.59 -3.63 26.26
N THR A 154 2.32 -4.07 26.30
CA THR A 154 1.81 -5.01 27.31
C THR A 154 1.46 -6.38 26.75
N ASP A 155 1.51 -6.58 25.43
CA ASP A 155 1.09 -7.81 24.74
C ASP A 155 -0.36 -8.20 25.10
N THR A 156 -1.26 -7.20 25.04
CA THR A 156 -2.68 -7.39 25.38
C THR A 156 -3.61 -6.78 24.34
N TRP A 157 -4.73 -7.46 24.10
CA TRP A 157 -5.84 -6.92 23.33
C TRP A 157 -6.89 -6.30 24.24
N HIS A 158 -7.48 -5.20 23.79
CA HIS A 158 -8.54 -4.48 24.47
C HIS A 158 -9.74 -4.30 23.52
N PRO A 159 -10.97 -4.60 23.95
CA PRO A 159 -12.15 -4.30 23.15
C PRO A 159 -12.29 -2.78 23.03
N LYS A 160 -12.77 -2.32 21.86
CA LYS A 160 -13.09 -0.92 21.56
C LYS A 160 -14.54 -0.80 21.13
N ALA A 161 -15.03 0.43 21.01
CA ALA A 161 -16.35 0.67 20.45
C ALA A 161 -16.49 -0.01 19.08
N PRO A 162 -17.57 -0.79 18.85
CA PRO A 162 -17.77 -1.48 17.59
C PRO A 162 -18.07 -0.48 16.47
N MET A 163 -17.73 -0.84 15.23
CA MET A 163 -18.15 -0.10 14.04
C MET A 163 -19.67 0.08 14.02
N GLN A 164 -20.17 1.17 13.42
CA GLN A 164 -21.62 1.37 13.33
C GLN A 164 -22.26 0.37 12.36
N THR A 165 -21.48 -0.04 11.35
CA THR A 165 -21.87 -1.02 10.34
C THR A 165 -20.96 -2.26 10.43
N PRO A 166 -21.51 -3.47 10.69
CA PRO A 166 -20.76 -4.72 10.64
C PRO A 166 -20.24 -4.98 9.22
N ARG A 167 -18.92 -5.18 9.07
CA ARG A 167 -18.26 -5.24 7.75
C ARG A 167 -17.10 -6.22 7.71
N ALA A 168 -16.93 -6.86 6.57
CA ALA A 168 -15.78 -7.68 6.22
C ALA A 168 -15.21 -7.21 4.87
N ALA A 169 -14.02 -7.67 4.49
CA ALA A 169 -13.34 -7.30 3.25
C ALA A 169 -13.18 -5.78 3.04
N LEU A 170 -13.15 -5.04 4.15
CA LEU A 170 -12.97 -3.60 4.20
C LEU A 170 -11.48 -3.24 4.16
N ALA A 171 -11.18 -2.01 3.78
CA ALA A 171 -9.85 -1.43 3.96
C ALA A 171 -9.81 -0.54 5.22
N ALA A 172 -8.64 -0.40 5.83
CA ALA A 172 -8.44 0.54 6.93
C ALA A 172 -7.13 1.31 6.81
N VAL A 173 -7.15 2.59 7.19
CA VAL A 173 -5.98 3.48 7.20
C VAL A 173 -6.05 4.46 8.37
N THR A 174 -4.90 4.94 8.83
CA THR A 174 -4.82 5.99 9.84
C THR A 174 -4.42 7.30 9.19
N ALA A 175 -5.24 8.35 9.32
CA ALA A 175 -4.95 9.68 8.80
C ALA A 175 -5.58 10.75 9.69
N GLY A 176 -4.94 11.91 9.82
CA GLY A 176 -5.49 13.03 10.61
C GLY A 176 -5.79 12.70 12.08
N GLY A 177 -5.09 11.71 12.67
CA GLY A 177 -5.34 11.25 14.04
C GLY A 177 -6.58 10.36 14.21
N LEU A 178 -7.18 9.90 13.12
CA LEU A 178 -8.34 9.01 13.10
C LEU A 178 -8.03 7.72 12.34
N ILE A 179 -8.79 6.68 12.63
CA ILE A 179 -8.78 5.42 11.87
C ILE A 179 -9.99 5.43 10.94
N TYR A 180 -9.77 5.24 9.65
CA TYR A 180 -10.81 5.17 8.62
C TYR A 180 -11.08 3.71 8.28
N ALA A 181 -12.35 3.32 8.24
CA ALA A 181 -12.82 2.02 7.78
C ALA A 181 -13.64 2.21 6.49
N LEU A 182 -13.12 1.70 5.37
CA LEU A 182 -13.55 2.02 4.01
C LEU A 182 -14.18 0.81 3.33
N GLY A 183 -15.36 1.01 2.72
CA GLY A 183 -16.02 0.02 1.88
C GLY A 183 -16.26 -1.30 2.62
N GLY A 184 -16.08 -2.41 1.93
CA GLY A 184 -16.28 -3.77 2.43
C GLY A 184 -17.60 -4.37 1.96
N LEU A 185 -18.02 -5.44 2.62
CA LEU A 185 -19.30 -6.11 2.40
C LEU A 185 -20.08 -6.20 3.70
N THR A 186 -21.40 -6.07 3.59
CA THR A 186 -22.37 -6.20 4.68
C THR A 186 -23.39 -7.27 4.34
N GLY A 187 -24.04 -7.87 5.35
CA GLY A 187 -25.20 -8.75 5.16
C GLY A 187 -24.87 -10.23 5.32
N SER A 188 -25.94 -10.99 5.57
CA SER A 188 -25.92 -12.39 6.03
C SER A 188 -26.13 -13.39 4.89
N GLY A 189 -25.60 -14.61 5.04
CA GLY A 189 -26.02 -15.77 4.23
C GLY A 189 -25.91 -15.62 2.69
N GLY A 190 -24.96 -14.82 2.20
CA GLY A 190 -24.77 -14.58 0.75
C GLY A 190 -25.73 -13.59 0.11
N ALA A 191 -26.63 -12.97 0.88
CA ALA A 191 -27.49 -11.86 0.44
C ALA A 191 -26.81 -10.47 0.60
N GLY A 192 -25.61 -10.46 1.17
CA GLY A 192 -24.81 -9.27 1.38
C GLY A 192 -24.04 -8.81 0.14
N GLY A 193 -23.97 -7.49 -0.07
CA GLY A 193 -23.27 -6.88 -1.20
C GLY A 193 -22.13 -5.95 -0.77
N PRO A 194 -21.27 -5.53 -1.73
CA PRO A 194 -20.31 -4.45 -1.51
C PRO A 194 -21.03 -3.19 -1.01
N VAL A 195 -20.39 -2.45 -0.10
CA VAL A 195 -20.90 -1.17 0.40
C VAL A 195 -19.92 -0.04 0.14
N ALA A 196 -20.45 1.18 0.06
CA ALA A 196 -19.67 2.42 -0.07
C ALA A 196 -19.39 3.08 1.30
N THR A 197 -19.81 2.46 2.39
CA THR A 197 -19.76 3.03 3.74
C THR A 197 -18.34 3.43 4.13
N VAL A 198 -18.19 4.64 4.68
CA VAL A 198 -16.96 5.11 5.32
C VAL A 198 -17.29 5.57 6.72
N GLU A 199 -16.51 5.07 7.69
CA GLU A 199 -16.65 5.44 9.09
C GLU A 199 -15.26 5.79 9.64
N THR A 200 -15.18 6.77 10.53
CA THR A 200 -13.96 7.10 11.27
C THR A 200 -14.11 6.76 12.73
N TYR A 201 -13.04 6.20 13.29
CA TYR A 201 -12.89 5.93 14.70
C TYR A 201 -11.89 6.91 15.30
N ASN A 202 -12.25 7.49 16.43
CA ASN A 202 -11.37 8.32 17.23
C ASN A 202 -10.89 7.54 18.47
N PRO A 203 -9.62 7.10 18.51
CA PRO A 203 -9.04 6.38 19.64
C PRO A 203 -9.10 7.13 20.98
N ALA A 204 -9.04 8.47 20.94
CA ALA A 204 -9.05 9.30 22.14
C ALA A 204 -10.44 9.37 22.80
N THR A 205 -11.51 9.18 22.02
CA THR A 205 -12.89 9.25 22.53
C THR A 205 -13.62 7.91 22.50
N ASP A 206 -13.02 6.88 21.90
CA ASP A 206 -13.62 5.55 21.67
C ASP A 206 -14.98 5.65 20.98
N LYS A 207 -15.03 6.40 19.88
CA LYS A 207 -16.28 6.70 19.16
C LYS A 207 -16.11 6.61 17.65
N TRP A 208 -17.16 6.12 17.01
CA TRP A 208 -17.31 6.07 15.56
C TRP A 208 -18.17 7.23 15.04
N GLN A 209 -17.86 7.69 13.84
CA GLN A 209 -18.63 8.69 13.11
C GLN A 209 -18.70 8.32 11.62
N SER A 210 -19.88 8.45 11.02
CA SER A 210 -20.05 8.28 9.57
C SER A 210 -19.41 9.43 8.80
N GLN A 211 -18.80 9.12 7.65
CA GLN A 211 -18.18 10.08 6.74
C GLN A 211 -18.83 10.04 5.36
N ALA A 212 -18.38 10.91 4.46
CA ALA A 212 -18.74 10.86 3.05
C ALA A 212 -18.46 9.45 2.48
N PRO A 213 -19.46 8.77 1.89
CA PRO A 213 -19.28 7.43 1.35
C PRO A 213 -18.35 7.46 0.13
N LEU A 214 -17.76 6.31 -0.19
CA LEU A 214 -17.04 6.11 -1.44
C LEU A 214 -17.96 6.40 -2.64
N PRO A 215 -17.46 6.93 -3.76
CA PRO A 215 -18.29 7.18 -4.93
C PRO A 215 -18.91 5.92 -5.54
N SER A 216 -18.27 4.77 -5.33
CA SER A 216 -18.77 3.44 -5.72
C SER A 216 -18.56 2.46 -4.56
N ALA A 217 -19.51 1.55 -4.37
CA ALA A 217 -19.39 0.46 -3.39
C ALA A 217 -18.31 -0.54 -3.84
N ALA A 218 -17.49 -1.00 -2.90
CA ALA A 218 -16.40 -1.94 -3.20
C ALA A 218 -16.07 -2.85 -2.01
N LEU A 219 -15.89 -4.14 -2.27
CA LEU A 219 -15.32 -5.10 -1.32
C LEU A 219 -13.95 -5.60 -1.79
N GLY A 220 -13.11 -6.04 -0.85
CA GLY A 220 -11.75 -6.50 -1.17
C GLY A 220 -10.89 -5.40 -1.79
N LEU A 221 -11.25 -4.14 -1.54
CA LEU A 221 -10.45 -2.97 -1.89
C LEU A 221 -9.25 -2.86 -0.95
N ALA A 222 -8.25 -2.08 -1.37
CA ALA A 222 -7.14 -1.70 -0.52
C ALA A 222 -7.13 -0.18 -0.30
N ALA A 223 -6.37 0.28 0.69
CA ALA A 223 -6.17 1.70 0.90
C ALA A 223 -4.78 2.01 1.45
N ALA A 224 -4.30 3.22 1.17
CA ALA A 224 -3.04 3.74 1.67
C ALA A 224 -3.13 5.26 1.87
N VAL A 225 -2.21 5.85 2.64
CA VAL A 225 -2.13 7.30 2.84
C VAL A 225 -0.88 7.82 2.14
N GLY A 226 -1.07 8.68 1.13
CA GLY A 226 0.04 9.27 0.39
C GLY A 226 0.86 10.26 1.22
N PRO A 227 2.07 10.64 0.77
CA PRO A 227 2.89 11.67 1.41
C PRO A 227 2.26 13.07 1.36
N ASP A 228 1.25 13.27 0.51
CA ASP A 228 0.41 14.47 0.45
C ASP A 228 -0.67 14.50 1.55
N GLY A 229 -0.77 13.45 2.37
CA GLY A 229 -1.73 13.33 3.46
C GLY A 229 -3.12 12.86 3.01
N LEU A 230 -3.30 12.58 1.72
CA LEU A 230 -4.56 12.07 1.19
C LEU A 230 -4.69 10.57 1.43
N ILE A 231 -5.92 10.13 1.70
CA ILE A 231 -6.29 8.71 1.72
C ILE A 231 -6.61 8.29 0.29
N TYR A 232 -6.05 7.17 -0.16
CA TYR A 232 -6.35 6.55 -1.45
C TYR A 232 -7.11 5.24 -1.24
N ALA A 233 -8.31 5.13 -1.79
CA ALA A 233 -9.07 3.89 -1.90
C ALA A 233 -8.87 3.30 -3.30
N ILE A 234 -8.47 2.03 -3.39
CA ILE A 234 -7.87 1.44 -4.59
C ILE A 234 -8.51 0.09 -4.92
N GLY A 235 -9.06 -0.03 -6.13
CA GLY A 235 -9.57 -1.28 -6.70
C GLY A 235 -10.74 -1.86 -5.93
N GLY A 236 -10.77 -3.18 -5.82
CA GLY A 236 -11.87 -3.93 -5.21
C GLY A 236 -12.90 -4.40 -6.23
N ASN A 237 -13.97 -5.02 -5.72
CA ASN A 237 -15.04 -5.60 -6.52
C ASN A 237 -16.34 -4.82 -6.31
N GLY A 238 -16.95 -4.38 -7.41
CA GLY A 238 -18.16 -3.56 -7.42
C GLY A 238 -19.45 -4.36 -7.22
N ALA A 239 -20.59 -3.68 -7.19
CA ALA A 239 -21.89 -4.33 -7.01
C ALA A 239 -22.28 -5.30 -8.15
N ASP A 240 -21.65 -5.16 -9.33
CA ASP A 240 -21.81 -6.05 -10.47
C ASP A 240 -20.95 -7.33 -10.36
N GLY A 241 -20.18 -7.51 -9.29
CA GLY A 241 -19.32 -8.69 -9.14
C GLY A 241 -18.01 -8.62 -9.92
N THR A 242 -17.71 -7.50 -10.59
CA THR A 242 -16.50 -7.33 -11.39
C THR A 242 -15.37 -6.66 -10.61
N SER A 243 -14.13 -7.07 -10.90
CA SER A 243 -12.95 -6.36 -10.38
C SER A 243 -12.84 -5.00 -11.07
N THR A 244 -12.59 -3.96 -10.28
CA THR A 244 -12.56 -2.58 -10.79
C THR A 244 -11.13 -2.02 -10.86
N THR A 245 -10.96 -0.97 -11.65
CA THR A 245 -9.73 -0.15 -11.71
C THR A 245 -9.87 1.15 -10.93
N SER A 246 -10.95 1.33 -10.18
CA SER A 246 -11.30 2.61 -9.58
C SER A 246 -10.30 3.03 -8.51
N VAL A 247 -9.93 4.31 -8.53
CA VAL A 247 -9.07 4.92 -7.52
C VAL A 247 -9.71 6.24 -7.12
N TYR A 248 -9.89 6.41 -5.81
CA TYR A 248 -10.43 7.64 -5.24
C TYR A 248 -9.50 8.17 -4.16
N SER A 249 -9.32 9.49 -4.10
CA SER A 249 -8.62 10.15 -3.01
C SER A 249 -9.59 10.92 -2.11
N TYR A 250 -9.22 11.09 -0.84
CA TYR A 250 -9.97 11.85 0.15
C TYR A 250 -9.01 12.67 1.02
N ASP A 251 -9.31 13.95 1.18
CA ASP A 251 -8.57 14.84 2.05
C ASP A 251 -9.22 14.89 3.45
N PRO A 252 -8.58 14.28 4.49
CA PRO A 252 -9.10 14.33 5.85
C PRO A 252 -9.10 15.75 6.44
N ALA A 253 -8.32 16.69 5.89
CA ALA A 253 -8.31 18.09 6.31
C ALA A 253 -9.49 18.90 5.73
N THR A 254 -10.09 18.44 4.62
CA THR A 254 -11.26 19.08 3.99
C THR A 254 -12.38 18.06 3.72
N PRO A 255 -12.98 17.47 4.77
CA PRO A 255 -13.93 16.36 4.63
C PRO A 255 -15.19 16.71 3.81
N SER A 256 -15.57 18.00 3.77
CA SER A 256 -16.70 18.50 2.99
C SER A 256 -16.52 18.42 1.47
N ALA A 257 -15.28 18.29 0.99
CA ALA A 257 -15.00 18.13 -0.44
C ALA A 257 -15.37 16.72 -0.95
N GLY A 258 -15.51 15.75 -0.05
CA GLY A 258 -15.80 14.36 -0.40
C GLY A 258 -14.63 13.67 -1.12
N TRP A 259 -14.93 12.56 -1.79
CA TRP A 259 -13.96 11.77 -2.53
C TRP A 259 -13.79 12.30 -3.96
N ALA A 260 -12.54 12.33 -4.43
CA ALA A 260 -12.20 12.75 -5.80
C ALA A 260 -11.67 11.57 -6.62
N PRO A 261 -12.10 11.40 -7.88
CA PRO A 261 -11.55 10.38 -8.77
C PRO A 261 -10.07 10.68 -9.09
N GLN A 262 -9.27 9.61 -9.16
CA GLN A 262 -7.87 9.64 -9.58
C GLN A 262 -7.66 8.77 -10.82
N ASP A 263 -6.44 8.78 -11.37
CA ASP A 263 -6.10 7.91 -12.49
C ASP A 263 -6.33 6.43 -12.12
N PRO A 264 -7.06 5.67 -12.96
CA PRO A 264 -7.43 4.31 -12.65
C PRO A 264 -6.21 3.37 -12.67
N LEU A 265 -6.29 2.27 -11.92
CA LEU A 265 -5.34 1.16 -12.04
C LEU A 265 -5.25 0.69 -13.50
N PRO A 266 -4.05 0.41 -14.03
CA PRO A 266 -3.92 -0.23 -15.34
C PRO A 266 -4.52 -1.64 -15.37
N THR A 267 -4.44 -2.35 -14.24
CA THR A 267 -4.95 -3.72 -14.11
C THR A 267 -6.07 -3.76 -13.07
N ALA A 268 -7.27 -4.21 -13.47
CA ALA A 268 -8.41 -4.38 -12.57
C ALA A 268 -8.15 -5.50 -11.55
N ARG A 269 -8.38 -5.25 -10.26
CA ARG A 269 -8.13 -6.25 -9.20
C ARG A 269 -8.89 -6.01 -7.90
N THR A 270 -9.21 -7.10 -7.22
CA THR A 270 -9.75 -7.17 -5.85
C THR A 270 -8.89 -8.10 -5.00
N TRP A 271 -9.12 -8.14 -3.68
CA TRP A 271 -8.34 -8.90 -2.70
C TRP A 271 -6.83 -8.61 -2.78
N LEU A 272 -6.52 -7.37 -3.15
CA LEU A 272 -5.18 -6.81 -3.24
C LEU A 272 -4.75 -6.20 -1.91
N ALA A 273 -3.47 -5.91 -1.78
CA ALA A 273 -2.95 -5.07 -0.70
C ALA A 273 -2.48 -3.71 -1.24
N ALA A 274 -2.46 -2.69 -0.38
CA ALA A 274 -1.84 -1.41 -0.69
C ALA A 274 -1.08 -0.84 0.49
N VAL A 275 0.04 -0.18 0.21
CA VAL A 275 0.87 0.51 1.20
C VAL A 275 1.58 1.70 0.56
N THR A 276 1.93 2.69 1.37
CA THR A 276 2.82 3.77 0.92
C THR A 276 4.26 3.36 1.20
N GLY A 277 5.06 3.27 0.15
CA GLY A 277 6.45 2.86 0.22
C GLY A 277 7.36 3.92 0.85
N PRO A 278 8.62 3.56 1.14
CA PRO A 278 9.63 4.47 1.70
C PRO A 278 9.99 5.63 0.76
N ASP A 279 9.70 5.50 -0.52
CA ASP A 279 9.91 6.48 -1.58
C ASP A 279 8.68 7.39 -1.80
N GLY A 280 7.65 7.25 -0.96
CA GLY A 280 6.43 8.08 -1.01
C GLY A 280 5.45 7.68 -2.10
N LEU A 281 5.70 6.58 -2.84
CA LEU A 281 4.74 6.06 -3.80
C LEU A 281 3.69 5.19 -3.10
N VAL A 282 2.47 5.18 -3.63
CA VAL A 282 1.40 4.29 -3.19
C VAL A 282 1.45 3.03 -4.04
N TYR A 283 1.76 1.89 -3.43
CA TYR A 283 1.85 0.60 -4.10
C TYR A 283 0.54 -0.15 -3.99
N ALA A 284 0.08 -0.72 -5.09
CA ALA A 284 -0.99 -1.70 -5.14
C ALA A 284 -0.40 -3.05 -5.58
N ILE A 285 -0.59 -4.09 -4.76
CA ILE A 285 0.20 -5.32 -4.77
C ILE A 285 -0.71 -6.54 -4.88
N GLY A 286 -0.47 -7.37 -5.88
CA GLY A 286 -1.14 -8.66 -6.07
C GLY A 286 -2.64 -8.54 -6.29
N GLY A 287 -3.41 -9.47 -5.72
CA GLY A 287 -4.86 -9.55 -5.85
C GLY A 287 -5.29 -10.53 -6.94
N GLN A 288 -6.57 -10.50 -7.28
CA GLN A 288 -7.15 -11.33 -8.32
C GLN A 288 -8.02 -10.49 -9.25
N ASN A 289 -8.07 -10.87 -10.52
CA ASN A 289 -8.97 -10.30 -11.50
C ASN A 289 -10.09 -11.29 -11.80
N TRP A 290 -11.32 -10.87 -11.50
CA TRP A 290 -12.53 -11.64 -11.80
C TRP A 290 -13.18 -11.14 -13.10
N TYR A 291 -13.20 -11.99 -14.13
CA TYR A 291 -13.86 -11.70 -15.41
C TYR A 291 -15.10 -12.59 -15.57
N GLU A 292 -16.30 -11.99 -15.57
CA GLU A 292 -17.58 -12.73 -15.62
C GLU A 292 -17.73 -13.67 -16.82
N ARG A 293 -16.99 -13.47 -17.91
CA ARG A 293 -17.14 -14.30 -19.13
C ARG A 293 -16.48 -15.67 -19.06
N SER A 294 -15.76 -16.00 -17.99
CA SER A 294 -15.18 -17.34 -17.80
C SER A 294 -15.17 -17.71 -16.31
N PRO A 295 -16.12 -18.55 -15.85
CA PRO A 295 -16.14 -19.06 -14.47
C PRO A 295 -14.92 -19.90 -14.07
N VAL A 296 -13.96 -20.08 -14.98
CA VAL A 296 -12.77 -20.92 -14.84
C VAL A 296 -11.49 -20.11 -14.61
N ASP A 297 -11.52 -18.79 -14.82
CA ASP A 297 -10.33 -17.92 -14.82
C ASP A 297 -10.33 -16.95 -13.63
N ASN A 298 -10.37 -17.46 -12.39
CA ASN A 298 -9.97 -16.66 -11.24
C ASN A 298 -8.45 -16.46 -11.29
N VAL A 299 -8.00 -15.41 -11.98
CA VAL A 299 -6.58 -15.18 -12.20
C VAL A 299 -6.00 -14.41 -11.02
N PHE A 300 -5.21 -15.10 -10.20
CA PHE A 300 -4.36 -14.44 -9.23
C PHE A 300 -3.26 -13.68 -9.96
N LEU A 301 -2.92 -12.50 -9.43
CA LEU A 301 -1.99 -11.57 -10.05
C LEU A 301 -0.71 -11.50 -9.22
N ASP A 302 0.41 -11.46 -9.91
CA ASP A 302 1.71 -11.05 -9.37
C ASP A 302 1.96 -9.54 -9.56
N THR A 303 1.01 -8.84 -10.16
CA THR A 303 1.13 -7.44 -10.58
C THR A 303 1.41 -6.53 -9.39
N VAL A 304 2.38 -5.64 -9.56
CA VAL A 304 2.69 -4.55 -8.64
C VAL A 304 2.71 -3.26 -9.44
N GLU A 305 1.89 -2.29 -9.04
CA GLU A 305 1.84 -0.98 -9.68
C GLU A 305 1.95 0.10 -8.60
N ALA A 306 2.76 1.12 -8.87
CA ALA A 306 3.00 2.24 -7.97
C ALA A 306 2.40 3.53 -8.54
N TYR A 307 1.69 4.27 -7.70
CA TYR A 307 1.09 5.55 -8.01
C TYR A 307 1.88 6.67 -7.33
N ALA A 308 2.08 7.78 -8.04
CA ALA A 308 2.67 9.00 -7.50
C ALA A 308 1.57 10.04 -7.22
N PRO A 309 1.20 10.25 -5.94
CA PRO A 309 0.25 11.27 -5.53
C PRO A 309 0.49 12.66 -6.11
N TYR A 310 -0.59 13.28 -6.63
CA TYR A 310 -0.58 14.66 -7.11
C TYR A 310 -0.12 15.61 -5.99
N GLY A 311 0.87 16.44 -6.28
CA GLY A 311 1.40 17.41 -5.31
C GLY A 311 2.71 16.98 -4.64
N PHE A 312 3.11 15.71 -4.72
CA PHE A 312 4.47 15.32 -4.37
C PHE A 312 5.51 16.15 -5.15
N GLU A 313 5.28 16.31 -6.45
CA GLU A 313 6.14 17.11 -7.34
C GLU A 313 6.12 18.61 -7.01
N GLN A 314 4.95 19.15 -6.65
CA GLN A 314 4.82 20.54 -6.25
C GLN A 314 5.47 20.79 -4.89
N GLN A 315 5.41 19.82 -3.97
CA GLN A 315 6.09 19.86 -2.69
C GLN A 315 7.61 19.84 -2.88
N VAL A 316 8.15 18.93 -3.70
CA VAL A 316 9.57 18.92 -4.09
C VAL A 316 9.97 20.26 -4.71
N LEU A 317 9.17 20.80 -5.63
CA LEU A 317 9.42 22.09 -6.27
C LEU A 317 9.37 23.26 -5.28
N ASN A 318 8.42 23.24 -4.33
CA ASN A 318 8.28 24.26 -3.30
C ASN A 318 9.44 24.22 -2.30
N ASP A 319 9.90 23.02 -1.94
CA ASP A 319 11.06 22.86 -1.05
C ASP A 319 12.34 23.31 -1.76
N LEU A 320 12.51 23.00 -3.06
CA LEU A 320 13.57 23.57 -3.91
C LEU A 320 13.51 25.12 -3.97
N LYS A 321 12.31 25.70 -4.08
CA LYS A 321 12.12 27.17 -4.07
C LYS A 321 12.46 27.80 -2.71
N LYS A 322 12.02 27.21 -1.61
CA LYS A 322 12.33 27.67 -0.23
C LYS A 322 13.83 27.63 0.06
N MET A 323 14.56 26.72 -0.58
CA MET A 323 16.02 26.61 -0.48
C MET A 323 16.77 27.58 -1.40
N GLY A 324 16.08 28.44 -2.15
CA GLY A 324 16.67 29.44 -3.06
C GLY A 324 17.24 28.86 -4.36
N ILE A 325 16.98 27.59 -4.65
CA ILE A 325 17.60 26.85 -5.76
C ILE A 325 16.95 27.20 -7.11
N VAL A 326 15.71 27.69 -7.12
CA VAL A 326 14.96 28.05 -8.35
C VAL A 326 15.34 29.45 -8.89
N GLY A 327 16.38 30.09 -8.37
CA GLY A 327 16.83 31.43 -8.79
C GLY A 327 18.23 31.53 -9.40
N THR A 328 19.06 30.47 -9.39
CA THR A 328 20.43 30.55 -9.92
C THR A 328 20.89 29.19 -10.43
N LEU A 329 20.68 28.96 -11.74
CA LEU A 329 21.18 27.79 -12.45
C LEU A 329 22.66 28.01 -12.83
N LEU A 330 23.54 28.20 -11.84
CA LEU A 330 24.99 28.26 -12.02
C LEU A 330 25.70 27.67 -10.81
N GLY A 331 26.34 26.51 -11.01
CA GLY A 331 27.46 26.04 -10.18
C GLY A 331 27.21 24.79 -9.35
N GLY A 332 27.58 23.63 -9.91
CA GLY A 332 28.04 22.45 -9.18
C GLY A 332 26.97 21.59 -8.48
N VAL A 333 26.54 20.52 -9.14
CA VAL A 333 25.82 19.41 -8.49
C VAL A 333 26.78 18.23 -8.36
N ALA A 334 27.00 17.76 -7.13
CA ALA A 334 27.74 16.52 -6.86
C ALA A 334 26.78 15.47 -6.26
N ARG A 335 26.97 14.21 -6.65
CA ARG A 335 26.13 13.06 -6.25
C ARG A 335 26.42 12.66 -4.80
N GLY A 336 25.39 12.56 -3.96
CA GLY A 336 25.45 11.86 -2.68
C GLY A 336 24.94 10.42 -2.82
N SER A 337 25.55 9.47 -2.11
CA SER A 337 25.31 8.02 -2.17
C SER A 337 23.97 7.53 -1.58
N SER A 338 23.02 8.42 -1.29
CA SER A 338 21.81 8.14 -0.49
C SER A 338 20.48 8.48 -1.16
N GLY A 339 20.40 8.50 -2.50
CA GLY A 339 19.10 8.67 -3.20
C GLY A 339 18.52 10.08 -3.11
N GLY A 340 19.38 11.10 -3.08
CA GLY A 340 18.97 12.50 -3.10
C GLY A 340 19.94 13.37 -3.91
N VAL A 341 19.52 14.60 -4.20
CA VAL A 341 20.38 15.61 -4.85
C VAL A 341 21.01 16.47 -3.77
N VAL A 342 22.34 16.60 -3.79
CA VAL A 342 23.07 17.52 -2.91
C VAL A 342 23.34 18.80 -3.69
N ILE A 343 22.85 19.92 -3.17
CA ILE A 343 23.09 21.26 -3.73
C ILE A 343 23.75 22.10 -2.64
N GLY A 344 25.03 22.41 -2.81
CA GLY A 344 25.86 23.02 -1.77
C GLY A 344 25.98 22.14 -0.53
N LYS A 345 25.49 22.62 0.63
CA LYS A 345 25.51 21.91 1.92
C LYS A 345 24.21 21.17 2.26
N HIS A 346 23.22 21.18 1.36
CA HIS A 346 21.89 20.68 1.63
C HIS A 346 21.61 19.39 0.85
N PHE A 347 21.10 18.37 1.55
CA PHE A 347 20.65 17.10 0.96
C PHE A 347 19.14 17.13 0.76
N ILE A 348 18.69 16.89 -0.47
CA ILE A 348 17.27 16.79 -0.81
C ILE A 348 16.96 15.34 -1.16
N PRO A 349 16.18 14.61 -0.35
CA PRO A 349 15.72 13.29 -0.74
C PRO A 349 14.75 13.44 -1.92
N ILE A 350 15.09 12.84 -3.06
CA ILE A 350 14.22 12.81 -4.24
C ILE A 350 13.99 11.32 -4.54
N PRO A 351 12.74 10.85 -4.54
CA PRO A 351 12.49 9.45 -4.85
C PRO A 351 12.99 9.18 -6.27
N PRO A 352 13.79 8.12 -6.47
CA PRO A 352 14.50 7.87 -7.72
C PRO A 352 13.59 7.72 -8.96
N ARG A 353 12.25 7.71 -8.79
CA ARG A 353 11.24 7.34 -9.79
C ARG A 353 10.13 8.36 -10.01
N SER A 354 10.25 9.58 -9.50
CA SER A 354 9.32 10.65 -9.90
C SER A 354 9.52 10.97 -11.40
N PRO A 355 8.47 11.06 -12.22
CA PRO A 355 8.57 11.53 -13.61
C PRO A 355 9.22 12.92 -13.71
N VAL A 356 9.14 13.72 -12.65
CA VAL A 356 9.87 14.98 -12.48
C VAL A 356 11.38 14.80 -12.33
N MET A 357 11.91 13.63 -11.92
CA MET A 357 13.35 13.34 -12.00
C MET A 357 13.85 13.36 -13.45
N ALA A 358 13.07 12.81 -14.40
CA ALA A 358 13.39 12.87 -15.82
C ALA A 358 13.29 14.30 -16.37
N PHE A 359 12.34 15.10 -15.88
CA PHE A 359 12.18 16.51 -16.25
C PHE A 359 13.29 17.40 -15.67
N ILE A 360 13.62 17.25 -14.39
CA ILE A 360 14.68 18.00 -13.69
C ILE A 360 16.06 17.62 -14.25
N LEU A 361 16.35 16.33 -14.44
CA LEU A 361 17.60 15.88 -15.05
C LEU A 361 17.68 16.25 -16.54
N GLY A 362 16.56 16.20 -17.27
CA GLY A 362 16.47 16.62 -18.66
C GLY A 362 16.69 18.14 -18.85
N ALA A 363 16.20 18.96 -17.93
CA ALA A 363 16.43 20.41 -17.91
C ALA A 363 17.85 20.79 -17.43
N ALA A 364 18.46 19.96 -16.57
CA ALA A 364 19.84 20.15 -16.10
C ALA A 364 20.92 19.58 -17.05
N ALA A 365 20.55 18.70 -17.99
CA ALA A 365 21.47 18.03 -18.91
C ALA A 365 22.41 18.96 -19.71
N PRO A 366 22.00 20.17 -20.17
CA PRO A 366 22.91 21.10 -20.85
C PRO A 366 24.01 21.68 -19.94
N TYR A 367 23.85 21.58 -18.62
CA TYR A 367 24.71 22.17 -17.60
C TYR A 367 25.54 21.13 -16.84
N LEU A 368 25.26 19.83 -17.07
CA LEU A 368 26.02 18.70 -16.57
C LEU A 368 27.07 18.34 -17.62
N GLY A 369 28.25 18.96 -17.52
CA GLY A 369 29.39 18.72 -18.42
C GLY A 369 29.57 17.22 -18.68
N GLY A 370 29.52 16.84 -19.96
CA GLY A 370 29.28 15.47 -20.44
C GLY A 370 30.06 14.38 -19.72
N ALA A 371 29.37 13.66 -18.84
CA ALA A 371 29.68 12.29 -18.43
C ALA A 371 28.43 11.70 -17.75
N ILE A 372 27.50 11.13 -18.53
CA ILE A 372 26.43 10.29 -17.99
C ILE A 372 27.03 8.90 -17.78
N GLU A 373 27.63 8.63 -16.61
CA GLU A 373 28.21 7.32 -16.26
C GLU A 373 27.15 6.31 -15.76
N ASN A 374 25.88 6.45 -16.14
CA ASN A 374 24.85 5.45 -15.81
C ASN A 374 24.17 4.90 -17.08
N PRO A 375 24.51 3.66 -17.51
CA PRO A 375 23.93 3.02 -18.69
C PRO A 375 22.41 2.87 -18.65
N GLN A 376 21.82 2.68 -17.47
CA GLN A 376 20.37 2.53 -17.29
C GLN A 376 19.64 3.87 -17.51
N LEU A 377 20.26 4.99 -17.12
CA LEU A 377 19.73 6.33 -17.37
C LEU A 377 19.82 6.72 -18.86
N GLY A 378 20.88 6.27 -19.54
CA GLY A 378 21.01 6.44 -21.00
C GLY A 378 19.91 5.71 -21.77
N GLN A 379 19.53 4.50 -21.32
CA GLN A 379 18.43 3.74 -21.91
C GLN A 379 17.06 4.38 -21.65
N LEU A 380 16.82 4.91 -20.45
CA LEU A 380 15.56 5.60 -20.12
C LEU A 380 15.39 6.89 -20.95
N ILE A 381 16.47 7.64 -21.20
CA ILE A 381 16.44 8.85 -22.05
C ILE A 381 16.17 8.49 -23.52
N GLN A 382 16.74 7.38 -24.03
CA GLN A 382 16.48 6.92 -25.40
C GLN A 382 15.04 6.45 -25.61
N GLN A 383 14.43 5.83 -24.61
CA GLN A 383 13.02 5.39 -24.67
C GLN A 383 12.03 6.56 -24.64
N LEU A 384 12.42 7.71 -24.07
CA LEU A 384 11.58 8.90 -23.94
C LEU A 384 11.77 9.93 -25.07
N ARG A 385 12.70 9.70 -26.02
CA ARG A 385 12.88 10.53 -27.24
C ARG A 385 13.12 9.66 -28.49
N PRO A 386 12.07 9.14 -29.14
CA PRO A 386 12.24 8.36 -30.36
C PRO A 386 12.71 9.20 -31.57
N ASP A 387 12.53 10.54 -31.52
CA ASP A 387 12.53 11.38 -32.74
C ASP A 387 13.85 12.16 -32.98
N GLN A 388 14.93 11.84 -32.27
CA GLN A 388 16.23 12.55 -32.41
C GLN A 388 17.37 11.65 -32.91
N ALA A 389 17.06 10.43 -33.36
CA ALA A 389 18.04 9.59 -34.05
C ALA A 389 18.20 10.06 -35.51
N GLY A 390 19.04 11.07 -35.73
CA GLY A 390 19.62 11.34 -37.04
C GLY A 390 19.69 12.80 -37.44
N THR A 391 20.76 13.48 -37.02
CA THR A 391 21.53 14.36 -37.92
C THR A 391 22.97 14.39 -37.41
N GLY A 392 23.84 13.65 -38.11
CA GLY A 392 25.28 13.80 -37.93
C GLY A 392 25.72 15.18 -38.39
N ILE A 393 26.64 15.79 -37.65
CA ILE A 393 27.44 16.90 -38.14
C ILE A 393 28.90 16.47 -38.06
N ALA A 394 29.43 16.04 -39.20
CA ALA A 394 30.86 16.01 -39.45
C ALA A 394 31.32 17.45 -39.71
N GLY A 395 32.35 17.90 -38.99
CA GLY A 395 33.01 19.17 -39.26
C GLY A 395 34.17 18.98 -40.26
N PRO A 396 34.53 20.04 -41.03
CA PRO A 396 35.78 20.06 -41.80
C PRO A 396 37.03 20.12 -40.91
#